data_AF-A0A919F3Z9-F1
#
_entry.id   AF-A0A919F3Z9-F1
#
_cell.length_a   1.000
_cell.length_b   1.000
_cell.length_c   1.000
_cell.angle_alpha   90.00
_cell.angle_beta   90.00
_cell.angle_gamma   90.00
#
_symmetry.space_group_name_H-M   'P 1'
#
loop_
_entity.id
_entity.type
_entity.pdbx_description
1 polymer ?
#
loop_
_entity_poly.entity_id
_entity_poly.type
_entity_poly.pdbx_seq_one_letter_code
_entity_poly.pdbx_strand_id
1 'polypeptide(L)'
;MSSHAAEPGQGRALAIVERAYRGAVETQFSDALYCAYLFHIHLGGLDLLLRGPAVTYAVRGATPALRLGGQDLHTVNDPRVNLAVLLDSGVGVWVEEPDLPAHGLSPAALLPDVRTVPAGEITARWSAYRSVFYL
;
A
#
# COMPACT_ATOMS: atom_id res chain seq x y z
N MET A 1 -22.13 17.70 11.08
CA MET A 1 -21.43 16.57 11.72
C MET A 1 -20.04 16.51 11.09
N SER A 2 -19.06 17.11 11.76
CA SER A 2 -17.70 17.23 11.25
C SER A 2 -17.03 15.85 11.29
N SER A 3 -16.68 15.33 10.11
CA SER A 3 -15.91 14.10 9.97
C SER A 3 -14.51 14.34 10.53
N HIS A 4 -14.23 13.78 11.71
CA HIS A 4 -12.88 13.71 12.23
C HIS A 4 -12.15 12.64 11.41
N ALA A 5 -11.35 13.06 10.43
CA ALA A 5 -10.41 12.16 9.79
C ALA A 5 -9.50 11.62 10.91
N ALA A 6 -9.62 10.34 11.23
CA ALA A 6 -8.82 9.71 12.28
C ALA A 6 -7.34 9.99 12.00
N GLU A 7 -6.65 10.60 12.97
CA GLU A 7 -5.21 10.80 12.87
C GLU A 7 -4.50 9.44 12.79
N PRO A 8 -3.50 9.29 11.91
CA PRO A 8 -2.75 8.05 11.79
C PRO A 8 -2.11 7.67 13.13
N GLY A 9 -2.21 6.39 13.50
CA GLY A 9 -1.54 5.86 14.69
C GLY A 9 -2.43 5.44 15.85
N GLN A 10 -3.47 6.21 16.22
CA GLN A 10 -4.09 6.00 17.54
C GLN A 10 -4.86 4.67 17.64
N GLY A 11 -4.29 3.70 18.36
CA GLY A 11 -4.89 2.39 18.64
C GLY A 11 -4.89 1.40 17.47
N ARG A 12 -4.34 1.77 16.31
CA ARG A 12 -4.26 0.94 15.10
C ARG A 12 -2.93 0.19 15.01
N ALA A 13 -2.87 -0.82 14.16
CA ALA A 13 -1.61 -1.39 13.69
C ALA A 13 -1.05 -0.61 12.49
N LEU A 14 0.26 -0.69 12.26
CA LEU A 14 0.93 -0.20 11.06
C LEU A 14 1.51 -1.39 10.28
N ALA A 15 1.24 -1.45 8.98
CA ALA A 15 1.97 -2.31 8.06
C ALA A 15 2.85 -1.46 7.14
N ILE A 16 4.09 -1.89 6.92
CA ILE A 16 5.06 -1.25 6.04
C ILE A 16 5.40 -2.21 4.92
N VAL A 17 5.23 -1.77 3.67
CA VAL A 17 5.61 -2.52 2.47
C VAL A 17 6.67 -1.73 1.72
N GLU A 18 7.86 -2.31 1.57
CA GLU A 18 8.99 -1.69 0.86
C GLU A 18 9.25 -2.36 -0.50
N ARG A 19 8.87 -3.64 -0.65
CA ARG A 19 9.18 -4.42 -1.86
C ARG A 19 7.98 -4.46 -2.81
N ALA A 20 8.22 -4.07 -4.06
CA ALA A 20 7.28 -4.27 -5.14
C ALA A 20 7.61 -5.56 -5.89
N TYR A 21 6.82 -6.61 -5.66
CA TYR A 21 6.87 -7.86 -6.40
C TYR A 21 5.82 -7.83 -7.51
N ARG A 22 6.28 -7.69 -8.76
CA ARG A 22 5.45 -7.86 -9.95
C ARG A 22 6.07 -8.93 -10.82
N GLY A 23 5.40 -10.09 -10.93
CA GLY A 23 5.82 -11.18 -11.83
C GLY A 23 6.44 -12.42 -11.17
N ALA A 24 6.51 -12.49 -9.84
CA ALA A 24 6.73 -13.77 -9.17
C ALA A 24 5.42 -14.57 -9.20
N VAL A 25 5.37 -15.64 -9.99
CA VAL A 25 4.17 -16.47 -10.13
C VAL A 25 3.82 -17.13 -8.79
N GLU A 26 4.82 -17.45 -7.96
CA GLU A 26 4.60 -18.03 -6.63
C GLU A 26 4.02 -17.04 -5.60
N THR A 27 4.21 -15.73 -5.75
CA THR A 27 3.72 -14.70 -4.79
C THR A 27 2.24 -14.35 -5.02
N GLN A 28 1.58 -14.95 -6.01
CA GLN A 28 0.17 -14.71 -6.35
C GLN A 28 -0.82 -15.09 -5.23
N PHE A 29 -0.40 -15.95 -4.29
CA PHE A 29 -1.26 -16.47 -3.22
C PHE A 29 -1.02 -15.83 -1.85
N SER A 30 0.01 -14.98 -1.71
CA SER A 30 0.39 -14.35 -0.44
C SER A 30 1.06 -13.01 -0.71
N ASP A 31 0.31 -12.06 -1.28
CA ASP A 31 0.80 -10.70 -1.44
C ASP A 31 0.66 -9.91 -0.11
N ALA A 32 1.56 -8.96 0.10
CA ALA A 32 1.60 -8.15 1.32
C ALA A 32 0.31 -7.34 1.57
N LEU A 33 -0.44 -6.99 0.52
CA LEU A 33 -1.70 -6.26 0.62
C LEU A 33 -2.84 -7.16 1.10
N TYR A 34 -2.85 -8.44 0.70
CA TYR A 34 -3.78 -9.42 1.26
C TYR A 34 -3.49 -9.68 2.75
N CYS A 35 -2.21 -9.80 3.13
CA CYS A 35 -1.84 -9.86 4.55
C CYS A 35 -2.27 -8.61 5.32
N ALA A 36 -2.10 -7.42 4.74
CA ALA A 36 -2.59 -6.17 5.32
C ALA A 36 -4.11 -6.18 5.52
N TYR A 37 -4.88 -6.69 4.56
CA TYR A 37 -6.33 -6.84 4.72
C TYR A 37 -6.69 -7.75 5.90
N LEU A 38 -6.04 -8.92 6.01
CA LEU A 38 -6.25 -9.84 7.12
C LEU A 38 -5.89 -9.22 8.48
N PHE A 39 -4.82 -8.41 8.53
CA PHE A 39 -4.43 -7.70 9.74
C PHE A 39 -5.45 -6.62 10.11
N HIS A 40 -5.95 -5.85 9.14
CA HIS A 40 -6.98 -4.86 9.37
C HIS A 40 -8.22 -5.45 10.07
N ILE A 41 -8.77 -6.55 9.52
CA ILE A 41 -9.99 -7.16 10.06
C ILE A 41 -9.79 -7.83 11.44
N HIS A 42 -8.59 -8.37 11.73
CA HIS A 42 -8.34 -9.09 12.99
C HIS A 42 -7.76 -8.22 14.11
N LEU A 43 -7.04 -7.14 13.76
CA LEU A 43 -6.40 -6.26 14.75
C LEU A 43 -7.25 -5.05 15.11
N GLY A 44 -8.41 -4.86 14.47
CA GLY A 44 -9.34 -3.77 14.74
C GLY A 44 -8.93 -2.45 14.07
N GLY A 45 -8.27 -2.52 12.91
CA GLY A 45 -7.79 -1.36 12.16
C GLY A 45 -6.31 -1.43 11.79
N LEU A 46 -5.97 -0.85 10.65
CA LEU A 46 -4.62 -0.83 10.09
C LEU A 46 -4.41 0.47 9.32
N ASP A 47 -3.22 1.05 9.44
CA ASP A 47 -2.67 1.96 8.44
C ASP A 47 -1.56 1.24 7.66
N LEU A 48 -1.47 1.50 6.36
CA LEU A 48 -0.51 0.91 5.45
C LEU A 48 0.43 2.02 4.95
N LEU A 49 1.74 1.83 5.13
CA LEU A 49 2.77 2.68 4.59
C LEU A 49 3.48 1.97 3.43
N LEU A 50 3.40 2.56 2.25
CA LEU A 50 4.15 2.14 1.06
C LEU A 50 5.42 2.97 0.93
N ARG A 51 6.56 2.31 0.76
CA ARG A 51 7.88 2.93 0.63
C ARG A 51 8.69 2.29 -0.49
N GLY A 52 9.72 3.01 -0.94
CA GLY A 52 10.59 2.59 -2.02
C GLY A 52 9.80 2.09 -3.23
N PRO A 53 10.15 0.95 -3.84
CA PRO A 53 9.44 0.42 -5.00
C PRO A 53 7.94 0.19 -4.79
N ALA A 54 7.48 -0.08 -3.56
CA ALA A 54 6.08 -0.37 -3.27
C ALA A 54 5.13 0.82 -3.53
N VAL A 55 5.66 2.06 -3.60
CA VAL A 55 4.84 3.24 -3.95
C VAL A 55 4.20 3.12 -5.33
N THR A 56 4.79 2.32 -6.23
CA THR A 56 4.25 2.04 -7.56
C THR A 56 2.89 1.33 -7.52
N TYR A 57 2.56 0.63 -6.41
CA TYR A 57 1.27 -0.04 -6.23
C TYR A 57 0.11 0.95 -6.14
N ALA A 58 0.38 2.16 -5.65
CA ALA A 58 -0.64 3.19 -5.43
C ALA A 58 -0.86 4.09 -6.65
N VAL A 59 -0.21 3.85 -7.79
CA VAL A 59 -0.29 4.73 -8.96
C VAL A 59 -1.34 4.26 -9.95
N ARG A 60 -2.23 5.17 -10.36
CA ARG A 60 -3.20 5.00 -11.45
C ARG A 60 -2.51 4.72 -12.78
N GLY A 61 -3.12 3.85 -13.57
CA GLY A 61 -2.68 3.58 -14.93
C GLY A 61 -3.06 2.17 -15.37
N ALA A 62 -2.84 1.90 -16.65
CA ALA A 62 -2.94 0.56 -17.19
C ALA A 62 -1.73 -0.26 -16.72
N THR A 63 -2.00 -1.47 -16.25
CA THR A 63 -1.00 -2.46 -15.89
C THR A 63 -0.63 -3.22 -17.16
N PRO A 64 0.61 -3.04 -17.67
CA PRO A 64 0.98 -3.62 -18.96
C PRO A 64 0.95 -5.15 -18.88
N ALA A 65 0.41 -5.81 -19.91
CA ALA A 65 0.35 -7.27 -19.96
C ALA A 65 1.74 -7.87 -19.76
N LEU A 66 1.87 -8.81 -18.83
CA LEU A 66 3.12 -9.51 -18.60
C LEU A 66 3.18 -10.71 -19.53
N ARG A 67 4.31 -10.91 -20.22
CA ARG A 67 4.51 -12.06 -21.11
C ARG A 67 5.71 -12.86 -20.65
N LEU A 68 5.58 -14.19 -20.66
CA LEU A 68 6.68 -15.12 -20.48
C LEU A 68 6.86 -15.92 -21.77
N GLY A 69 7.90 -15.60 -22.53
CA GLY A 69 8.04 -16.08 -23.90
C GLY A 69 6.88 -15.57 -24.77
N GLY A 70 6.19 -16.50 -25.45
CA GLY A 70 5.03 -16.16 -26.30
C GLY A 70 3.68 -16.13 -25.58
N GLN A 71 3.64 -16.46 -24.29
CA GLN A 71 2.39 -16.60 -23.53
C GLN A 71 2.13 -15.38 -22.65
N ASP A 72 0.87 -14.97 -22.58
CA ASP A 72 0.42 -13.88 -21.71
C ASP A 72 0.14 -14.44 -20.30
N LEU A 73 0.64 -13.77 -19.28
CA LEU A 73 0.43 -14.12 -17.88
C LEU A 73 -0.74 -13.30 -17.32
N HIS A 74 -1.92 -13.92 -17.30
CA HIS A 74 -3.15 -13.32 -16.76
C HIS A 74 -3.35 -13.54 -15.26
N THR A 75 -2.51 -14.37 -14.62
CA THR A 75 -2.66 -14.73 -13.19
C THR A 75 -1.98 -13.73 -12.25
N VAL A 76 -1.28 -12.73 -12.77
CA VAL A 76 -0.59 -11.73 -11.95
C VAL A 76 -1.60 -10.71 -11.45
N ASN A 77 -1.78 -10.64 -10.13
CA ASN A 77 -2.69 -9.68 -9.51
C ASN A 77 -2.29 -8.23 -9.80
N ASP A 78 -3.31 -7.40 -9.95
CA ASP A 78 -3.16 -5.97 -10.00
C ASP A 78 -3.15 -5.39 -8.57
N PRO A 79 -2.02 -4.86 -8.06
CA PRO A 79 -1.96 -4.35 -6.70
C PRO A 79 -2.90 -3.17 -6.44
N ARG A 80 -3.32 -2.43 -7.49
CA ARG A 80 -4.27 -1.32 -7.35
C ARG A 80 -5.67 -1.79 -6.97
N VAL A 81 -6.07 -2.98 -7.44
CA VAL A 81 -7.37 -3.57 -7.09
C VAL A 81 -7.38 -3.90 -5.59
N ASN A 82 -6.31 -4.51 -5.10
CA ASN A 82 -6.18 -4.85 -3.68
C ASN A 82 -6.07 -3.59 -2.80
N LEU A 83 -5.36 -2.55 -3.27
CA LEU A 83 -5.31 -1.26 -2.60
C LEU A 83 -6.67 -0.56 -2.52
N ALA A 84 -7.47 -0.61 -3.60
CA ALA A 84 -8.82 -0.07 -3.58
C ALA A 84 -9.69 -0.77 -2.52
N VAL A 85 -9.61 -2.10 -2.43
CA VAL A 85 -10.32 -2.88 -1.39
C VAL A 85 -9.88 -2.46 0.02
N LEU A 86 -8.59 -2.24 0.25
CA LEU A 86 -8.08 -1.77 1.55
C LEU A 86 -8.63 -0.38 1.89
N LEU A 87 -8.60 0.56 0.94
CA LEU A 87 -9.14 1.91 1.09
C LEU A 87 -10.64 1.88 1.41
N ASP A 88 -11.42 1.11 0.64
CA ASP A 88 -12.86 0.94 0.83
C ASP A 88 -13.20 0.31 2.19
N SER A 89 -12.28 -0.51 2.73
CA SER A 89 -12.38 -1.10 4.07
C SER A 89 -11.99 -0.14 5.21
N GLY A 90 -11.49 1.06 4.89
CA GLY A 90 -11.10 2.08 5.88
C GLY A 90 -9.65 2.00 6.36
N VAL A 91 -8.78 1.27 5.64
CA VAL A 91 -7.33 1.30 5.87
C VAL A 91 -6.78 2.65 5.41
N GLY A 92 -6.02 3.33 6.28
CA GLY A 92 -5.31 4.54 5.90
C GLY A 92 -4.08 4.17 5.07
N VAL A 93 -4.03 4.55 3.79
CA VAL A 93 -2.87 4.28 2.92
C VAL A 93 -2.02 5.52 2.74
N TRP A 94 -0.74 5.38 3.05
CA TRP A 94 0.25 6.44 3.04
C TRP A 94 1.43 6.07 2.14
N VAL A 95 1.99 7.07 1.46
CA VAL A 95 3.18 6.95 0.60
C VAL A 95 4.21 7.99 1.04
N GLU A 96 5.48 7.58 1.19
CA GLU A 96 6.55 8.56 1.41
C GLU A 96 6.77 9.42 0.15
N GLU A 97 6.65 10.74 0.31
CA GLU A 97 6.77 11.74 -0.75
C GLU A 97 8.03 11.60 -1.61
N PRO A 98 9.25 11.42 -1.05
CA PRO A 98 10.46 11.35 -1.87
C PRO A 98 10.56 10.08 -2.72
N ASP A 99 9.82 9.02 -2.39
CA ASP A 99 9.87 7.76 -3.13
C ASP A 99 9.11 7.88 -4.47
N LEU A 100 8.12 8.77 -4.57
CA LEU A 100 7.41 9.03 -5.82
C LEU A 100 8.36 9.52 -6.94
N PRO A 101 9.05 10.67 -6.82
CA PRO A 101 9.95 11.13 -7.86
C PRO A 101 11.14 10.19 -8.06
N ALA A 102 11.60 9.47 -7.02
CA ALA A 102 12.66 8.46 -7.15
C ALA A 102 12.28 7.32 -8.12
N HIS A 103 10.97 7.07 -8.27
CA HIS A 103 10.41 6.09 -9.20
C HIS A 103 9.78 6.73 -10.46
N GLY A 104 10.04 8.02 -10.73
CA GLY A 104 9.52 8.73 -11.90
C GLY A 104 8.03 9.04 -11.82
N LEU A 105 7.47 9.09 -10.61
CA LEU A 105 6.06 9.28 -10.33
C LEU A 105 5.79 10.68 -9.77
N SER A 106 4.53 11.12 -9.89
CA SER A 106 4.03 12.35 -9.29
C SER A 106 2.87 12.03 -8.34
N PRO A 107 2.68 12.79 -7.25
CA PRO A 107 1.50 12.67 -6.39
C PRO A 107 0.18 12.73 -7.16
N ALA A 108 0.13 13.48 -8.27
CA ALA A 108 -1.04 13.56 -9.13
C ALA A 108 -1.40 12.23 -9.82
N ALA A 109 -0.52 11.24 -9.81
CA ALA A 109 -0.76 9.92 -10.37
C ALA A 109 -1.34 8.92 -9.36
N LEU A 110 -1.42 9.27 -8.07
CA LEU A 110 -1.90 8.36 -7.02
C LEU A 110 -3.38 8.01 -7.18
N LEU A 111 -3.75 6.81 -6.73
CA LEU A 111 -5.15 6.43 -6.51
C LEU A 111 -5.85 7.46 -5.60
N PRO A 112 -7.16 7.67 -5.76
CA PRO A 112 -7.93 8.46 -4.81
C PRO A 112 -7.71 7.96 -3.37
N ASP A 113 -7.78 8.88 -2.40
CA ASP A 113 -7.67 8.60 -0.95
C ASP A 113 -6.33 8.05 -0.44
N VAL A 114 -5.38 7.74 -1.33
CA VAL A 114 -3.97 7.55 -0.97
C VAL A 114 -3.35 8.91 -0.65
N ARG A 115 -2.70 8.99 0.51
CA ARG A 115 -2.12 10.23 1.03
C ARG A 115 -0.60 10.17 0.96
N THR A 116 0.02 11.31 0.69
CA THR A 116 1.46 11.45 0.79
C THR A 116 1.86 11.91 2.18
N VAL A 117 3.05 11.52 2.61
CA VAL A 117 3.68 11.96 3.86
C VAL A 117 5.17 12.24 3.62
N PRO A 118 5.74 13.26 4.28
CA PRO A 118 7.18 13.43 4.38
C PRO A 118 7.88 12.15 4.83
N ALA A 119 9.10 11.93 4.32
CA ALA A 119 9.90 10.78 4.73
C ALA A 119 10.11 10.74 6.25
N GLY A 120 9.90 9.56 6.82
CA GLY A 120 10.06 9.34 8.25
C GLY A 120 8.94 9.89 9.13
N GLU A 121 7.92 10.58 8.60
CA GLU A 121 6.83 11.13 9.43
C GLU A 121 6.04 10.03 10.14
N ILE A 122 5.64 8.98 9.42
CA ILE A 122 4.94 7.83 10.01
C ILE A 122 5.88 7.05 10.95
N THR A 123 7.17 6.96 10.59
CA THR A 123 8.20 6.31 11.42
C THR A 123 8.39 7.01 12.77
N ALA A 124 8.36 8.35 12.79
CA ALA A 124 8.44 9.13 14.01
C ALA A 124 7.25 8.89 14.96
N ARG A 125 6.13 8.35 14.45
CA ARG A 125 4.91 8.06 15.21
C ARG A 125 4.73 6.58 15.55
N TRP A 126 5.74 5.73 15.35
CA TRP A 126 5.63 4.29 15.65
C TRP A 126 5.14 3.98 17.07
N SER A 127 5.56 4.77 18.05
CA SER A 127 5.13 4.61 19.45
C SER A 127 3.62 4.86 19.67
N ALA A 128 2.94 5.53 18.75
CA ALA A 128 1.50 5.74 18.80
C ALA A 128 0.71 4.52 18.28
N TYR A 129 1.32 3.70 17.43
CA TYR A 129 0.72 2.47 16.93
C TYR A 129 0.79 1.35 17.96
N ARG A 130 -0.24 0.52 18.01
CA ARG A 130 -0.28 -0.68 18.86
C ARG A 130 0.80 -1.69 18.47
N SER A 131 1.08 -1.81 17.17
CA SER A 131 2.03 -2.77 16.60
C SER A 131 2.49 -2.27 15.23
N VAL A 132 3.71 -2.62 14.85
CA VAL A 132 4.30 -2.30 13.54
C VAL A 132 4.78 -3.60 12.88
N PHE A 133 4.40 -3.79 11.63
CA PHE A 133 4.73 -4.99 10.84
C PHE A 133 5.44 -4.57 9.56
N TYR A 134 6.52 -5.28 9.23
CA TYR A 134 7.15 -5.23 7.91
C TYR A 134 6.67 -6.42 7.09
N LEU A 135 6.08 -6.16 5.93
CA LEU A 135 5.49 -7.16 5.04
C LEU A 135 6.27 -7.28 3.73
#